data_AF-A0A0S2LWG9-F1
#
_entry.id   AF-A0A0S2LWG9-F1
#
_cell.length_a   1.000
_cell.length_b   1.000
_cell.length_c   1.000
_cell.angle_alpha   90.00
_cell.angle_beta   90.00
_cell.angle_gamma   90.00
#
_symmetry.space_group_name_H-M   'P 1'
#
loop_
_entity.id
_entity.type
_entity.pdbx_description
1 polymer ?
#
loop_
_entity_poly.entity_id
_entity_poly.type
_entity_poly.pdbx_seq_one_letter_code
_entity_poly.pdbx_strand_id
1 'polypeptide(L)'
;MNEISLDAKGQIRLNVLLRWAAEMAQAGRQVPDASHLEVIAHTRVVAIEGAGAAIVDMWEPAISWMLKQAAFGVTDPYLHLPEELLRPEGSEPAQAAVVLVEVPAEVSEQPAAPEPVASAPAAASQPAAHQTLPKVAPASRVPKWELTAIDQVHEAIKRYLKPLEALRARDANEGDTRMVVTDMLCEGLDYDKFKDLTTEYMVKQDFADYGVRIDKQLVAFIEVKRISQKLNERHLRQVLMYAVNEGVEWMVLTNGAVWQAYHLTGGLPVVVDMVFEVDLLGPATIAEKTELMFLLHKEALKRRRIDELWRHRAATEPGALLDVILSDAMLDELRKEVRRKTGIATTAQALSEVIRTEIVDPKLLAKRFKP
;
A
#
# COMPACT_ATOMS: atom_id res chain seq x y z
N MET A 1 -30.06 -0.67 -22.22
CA MET A 1 -29.00 -0.70 -21.19
C MET A 1 -27.89 0.19 -21.71
N ASN A 2 -27.58 1.28 -21.01
CA ASN A 2 -26.41 2.09 -21.36
C ASN A 2 -25.17 1.26 -21.02
N GLU A 3 -24.27 1.05 -21.97
CA GLU A 3 -22.96 0.44 -21.69
C GLU A 3 -22.24 1.28 -20.64
N ILE A 4 -21.86 0.66 -19.53
CA ILE A 4 -21.06 1.30 -18.48
C ILE A 4 -19.60 1.25 -18.96
N SER A 5 -19.06 2.37 -19.41
CA SER A 5 -17.64 2.44 -19.77
C SER A 5 -16.78 2.40 -18.50
N LEU A 6 -15.99 1.34 -18.32
CA LEU A 6 -15.04 1.18 -17.22
C LEU A 6 -13.64 1.71 -17.59
N ASP A 7 -12.97 2.34 -16.64
CA ASP A 7 -11.54 2.65 -16.74
C ASP A 7 -10.68 1.41 -16.48
N ALA A 8 -9.37 1.47 -16.74
CA ALA A 8 -8.47 0.32 -16.53
C ALA A 8 -8.56 -0.24 -15.10
N LYS A 9 -8.69 0.63 -14.09
CA LYS A 9 -8.86 0.21 -12.69
C LYS A 9 -10.25 -0.40 -12.45
N GLY A 10 -11.29 0.10 -13.10
CA GLY A 10 -12.65 -0.45 -13.09
C GLY A 10 -12.70 -1.83 -13.70
N GLN A 11 -11.98 -2.06 -14.79
CA GLN A 11 -11.88 -3.38 -15.40
C GLN A 11 -11.19 -4.39 -14.47
N ILE A 12 -10.13 -3.97 -13.75
CA ILE A 12 -9.48 -4.81 -12.74
C ILE A 12 -10.48 -5.19 -11.63
N ARG A 13 -11.21 -4.19 -11.08
CA ARG A 13 -12.24 -4.44 -10.05
C ARG A 13 -13.30 -5.41 -10.55
N LEU A 14 -13.84 -5.20 -11.76
CA LEU A 14 -14.86 -6.07 -12.34
C LEU A 14 -14.35 -7.50 -12.51
N ASN A 15 -13.13 -7.67 -13.03
CA ASN A 15 -12.54 -9.00 -13.22
C ASN A 15 -12.40 -9.76 -11.90
N VAL A 16 -11.98 -9.08 -10.83
CA VAL A 16 -11.91 -9.65 -9.47
C VAL A 16 -13.29 -10.11 -9.00
N LEU A 17 -14.30 -9.25 -9.10
CA LEU A 17 -15.66 -9.56 -8.65
C LEU A 17 -16.29 -10.71 -9.44
N LEU A 18 -16.11 -10.75 -10.76
CA LEU A 18 -16.65 -11.82 -11.61
C LEU A 18 -16.00 -13.18 -11.30
N ARG A 19 -14.68 -13.22 -11.08
CA ARG A 19 -13.98 -14.45 -10.71
C ARG A 19 -14.45 -14.98 -9.36
N TRP A 20 -14.54 -14.11 -8.35
CA TRP A 20 -15.11 -14.45 -7.05
C TRP A 20 -16.54 -15.01 -7.17
N ALA A 21 -17.41 -14.32 -7.90
CA ALA A 21 -18.80 -14.74 -8.06
C ALA A 21 -18.89 -16.11 -8.74
N ALA A 22 -18.02 -16.41 -9.70
CA ALA A 22 -17.94 -17.72 -10.33
C ALA A 22 -17.55 -18.82 -9.33
N GLU A 23 -16.56 -18.57 -8.45
CA GLU A 23 -16.16 -19.54 -7.41
C GLU A 23 -17.27 -19.79 -6.38
N MET A 24 -17.91 -18.71 -5.90
CA MET A 24 -19.02 -18.84 -4.96
C MET A 24 -20.23 -19.56 -5.58
N ALA A 25 -20.53 -19.30 -6.85
CA ALA A 25 -21.56 -20.02 -7.59
C ALA A 25 -21.21 -21.51 -7.77
N GLN A 26 -19.95 -21.84 -8.06
CA GLN A 26 -19.49 -23.24 -8.09
C GLN A 26 -19.61 -23.92 -6.72
N ALA A 27 -19.43 -23.18 -5.63
CA ALA A 27 -19.69 -23.65 -4.26
C ALA A 27 -21.20 -23.70 -3.89
N GLY A 28 -22.10 -23.48 -4.85
CA GLY A 28 -23.55 -23.55 -4.66
C GLY A 28 -24.15 -22.37 -3.90
N ARG A 29 -23.45 -21.23 -3.81
CA ARG A 29 -23.95 -20.01 -3.16
C ARG A 29 -24.72 -19.15 -4.17
N GLN A 30 -25.72 -18.41 -3.68
CA GLN A 30 -26.32 -17.32 -4.45
C GLN A 30 -25.35 -16.13 -4.49
N VAL A 31 -25.16 -15.56 -5.67
CA VAL A 31 -24.21 -14.46 -5.91
C VAL A 31 -24.90 -13.34 -6.69
N PRO A 32 -24.42 -12.09 -6.58
CA PRO A 32 -24.94 -11.00 -7.40
C PRO A 32 -24.74 -11.24 -8.89
N ASP A 33 -25.71 -10.82 -9.71
CA ASP A 33 -25.59 -10.86 -11.16
C ASP A 33 -24.43 -10.01 -11.70
N ALA A 34 -23.90 -10.39 -12.86
CA ALA A 34 -22.78 -9.70 -13.50
C ALA A 34 -23.05 -8.20 -13.72
N SER A 35 -24.28 -7.82 -14.05
CA SER A 35 -24.68 -6.40 -14.21
C SER A 35 -24.61 -5.61 -12.92
N HIS A 36 -24.88 -6.24 -11.76
CA HIS A 36 -24.73 -5.59 -10.46
C HIS A 36 -23.25 -5.38 -10.12
N LEU A 37 -22.42 -6.38 -10.39
CA LEU A 37 -20.97 -6.30 -10.17
C LEU A 37 -20.32 -5.24 -11.07
N GLU A 38 -20.81 -5.05 -12.29
CA GLU A 38 -20.37 -3.99 -13.21
C GLU A 38 -20.67 -2.59 -12.66
N VAL A 39 -21.89 -2.36 -12.13
CA VAL A 39 -22.25 -1.11 -11.46
C VAL A 39 -21.35 -0.87 -10.25
N ILE A 40 -21.17 -1.87 -9.39
CA ILE A 40 -20.33 -1.77 -8.19
C ILE A 40 -18.86 -1.50 -8.56
N ALA A 41 -18.33 -2.14 -9.60
CA ALA A 41 -16.97 -1.90 -10.08
C ALA A 41 -16.78 -0.46 -10.61
N HIS A 42 -17.82 0.12 -11.20
CA HIS A 42 -17.83 1.51 -11.67
C HIS A 42 -17.95 2.50 -10.51
N THR A 43 -18.98 2.37 -9.67
CA THR A 43 -19.31 3.34 -8.61
C THR A 43 -18.46 3.19 -7.36
N ARG A 44 -17.92 1.99 -7.10
CA ARG A 44 -17.28 1.57 -5.85
C ARG A 44 -18.23 1.61 -4.65
N VAL A 45 -19.53 1.68 -4.90
CA VAL A 45 -20.58 1.64 -3.89
C VAL A 45 -21.20 0.25 -3.94
N VAL A 46 -21.13 -0.46 -2.83
CA VAL A 46 -21.68 -1.83 -2.70
C VAL A 46 -23.15 -1.74 -2.31
N ALA A 47 -23.94 -1.11 -3.17
CA ALA A 47 -25.39 -0.99 -3.01
C ALA A 47 -26.04 -0.84 -4.38
N ILE A 48 -27.17 -1.48 -4.59
CA ILE A 48 -27.98 -1.40 -5.82
C ILE A 48 -29.45 -1.22 -5.46
N GLU A 49 -30.22 -0.62 -6.36
CA GLU A 49 -31.68 -0.52 -6.22
C GLU A 49 -32.38 -1.59 -7.08
N GLY A 50 -33.45 -2.19 -6.54
CA GLY A 50 -34.30 -3.12 -7.27
C GLY A 50 -33.98 -4.60 -7.06
N ALA A 51 -34.27 -5.43 -8.07
CA ALA A 51 -34.10 -6.87 -7.99
C ALA A 51 -32.61 -7.24 -7.79
N GLY A 52 -32.32 -8.09 -6.81
CA GLY A 52 -30.95 -8.50 -6.47
C GLY A 52 -30.27 -7.70 -5.35
N ALA A 53 -30.88 -6.60 -4.88
CA ALA A 53 -30.33 -5.78 -3.79
C ALA A 53 -30.05 -6.61 -2.53
N ALA A 54 -30.98 -7.46 -2.12
CA ALA A 54 -30.79 -8.34 -0.96
C ALA A 54 -29.56 -9.27 -1.08
N ILE A 55 -29.24 -9.74 -2.29
CA ILE A 55 -28.06 -10.60 -2.51
C ILE A 55 -26.78 -9.78 -2.44
N VAL A 56 -26.79 -8.54 -2.96
CA VAL A 56 -25.65 -7.62 -2.83
C VAL A 56 -25.42 -7.26 -1.37
N ASP A 57 -26.48 -6.93 -0.63
CA ASP A 57 -26.40 -6.57 0.79
C ASP A 57 -25.83 -7.72 1.63
N MET A 58 -26.25 -8.97 1.38
CA MET A 58 -25.71 -10.17 2.04
C MET A 58 -24.20 -10.37 1.87
N TRP A 59 -23.67 -9.89 0.75
CA TRP A 59 -22.25 -10.00 0.39
C TRP A 59 -21.50 -8.67 0.50
N GLU A 60 -22.12 -7.64 1.06
CA GLU A 60 -21.54 -6.31 1.18
C GLU A 60 -20.15 -6.36 1.83
N PRO A 61 -19.95 -7.07 2.97
CA PRO A 61 -18.65 -7.08 3.63
C PRO A 61 -17.55 -7.72 2.77
N ALA A 62 -17.87 -8.82 2.07
CA ALA A 62 -16.92 -9.53 1.21
C ALA A 62 -16.56 -8.72 -0.04
N ILE A 63 -17.56 -8.12 -0.69
CA ILE A 63 -17.38 -7.27 -1.87
C ILE A 63 -16.56 -6.03 -1.51
N SER A 64 -16.92 -5.35 -0.43
CA SER A 64 -16.20 -4.18 0.09
C SER A 64 -14.74 -4.52 0.40
N TRP A 65 -14.47 -5.65 1.06
CA TRP A 65 -13.12 -6.11 1.33
C TRP A 65 -12.32 -6.36 0.05
N MET A 66 -12.88 -7.08 -0.94
CA MET A 66 -12.18 -7.34 -2.20
C MET A 66 -11.89 -6.06 -2.99
N LEU A 67 -12.81 -5.09 -2.97
CA LEU A 67 -12.58 -3.78 -3.60
C LEU A 67 -11.43 -3.03 -2.96
N LYS A 68 -11.32 -3.07 -1.62
CA LYS A 68 -10.18 -2.49 -0.88
C LYS A 68 -8.87 -3.18 -1.26
N GLN A 69 -8.83 -4.51 -1.24
CA GLN A 69 -7.62 -5.27 -1.57
C GLN A 69 -7.18 -5.11 -3.04
N ALA A 70 -8.13 -5.08 -3.97
CA ALA A 70 -7.83 -4.83 -5.37
C ALA A 70 -7.31 -3.39 -5.59
N ALA A 71 -7.87 -2.40 -4.89
CA ALA A 71 -7.34 -1.04 -4.89
C ALA A 71 -5.92 -0.97 -4.29
N PHE A 72 -5.63 -1.87 -3.34
CA PHE A 72 -4.32 -2.06 -2.71
C PHE A 72 -3.33 -2.84 -3.58
N GLY A 73 -3.71 -3.29 -4.78
CA GLY A 73 -2.82 -4.00 -5.70
C GLY A 73 -2.67 -5.49 -5.42
N VAL A 74 -3.51 -6.08 -4.57
CA VAL A 74 -3.56 -7.53 -4.38
C VAL A 74 -4.19 -8.18 -5.63
N THR A 75 -3.45 -9.11 -6.24
CA THR A 75 -3.95 -9.92 -7.36
C THR A 75 -4.89 -11.00 -6.83
N ASP A 76 -6.04 -11.18 -7.47
CA ASP A 76 -7.05 -12.20 -7.14
C ASP A 76 -7.39 -12.26 -5.63
N PRO A 77 -7.82 -11.14 -5.00
CA PRO A 77 -8.00 -11.06 -3.55
C PRO A 77 -9.00 -12.07 -3.00
N TYR A 78 -9.94 -12.54 -3.82
CA TYR A 78 -10.95 -13.53 -3.44
C TYR A 78 -10.35 -14.88 -2.97
N LEU A 79 -9.12 -15.21 -3.37
CA LEU A 79 -8.39 -16.39 -2.88
C LEU A 79 -7.92 -16.25 -1.41
N HIS A 80 -7.99 -15.04 -0.87
CA HIS A 80 -7.48 -14.67 0.45
C HIS A 80 -8.57 -14.07 1.35
N LEU A 81 -9.84 -14.31 1.02
CA LEU A 81 -10.96 -13.88 1.86
C LEU A 81 -10.81 -14.43 3.29
N PRO A 82 -10.94 -13.57 4.33
CA PRO A 82 -11.08 -14.02 5.71
C PRO A 82 -12.19 -15.06 5.84
N GLU A 83 -12.04 -16.01 6.77
CA GLU A 83 -12.96 -17.14 6.92
C GLU A 83 -14.40 -16.67 7.21
N GLU A 84 -14.53 -15.55 7.92
CA GLU A 84 -15.81 -14.91 8.23
C GLU A 84 -16.52 -14.37 6.98
N LEU A 85 -15.77 -14.01 5.93
CA LEU A 85 -16.28 -13.43 4.69
C LEU A 85 -16.49 -14.47 3.58
N LEU A 86 -16.14 -15.74 3.81
CA LEU A 86 -16.43 -16.85 2.89
C LEU A 86 -17.92 -17.23 2.86
N ARG A 87 -18.74 -16.63 3.73
CA ARG A 87 -20.16 -16.90 3.85
C ARG A 87 -20.95 -15.59 3.90
N PRO A 88 -22.16 -15.56 3.35
CA PRO A 88 -23.00 -14.38 3.42
C PRO A 88 -23.44 -14.13 4.86
N GLU A 89 -23.63 -12.86 5.19
CA GLU A 89 -24.05 -12.43 6.53
C GLU A 89 -25.39 -13.08 6.91
N GLY A 90 -25.47 -13.68 8.11
CA GLY A 90 -26.67 -14.36 8.60
C GLY A 90 -26.82 -15.86 8.24
N SER A 91 -25.81 -16.48 7.61
CA SER A 91 -25.79 -17.94 7.40
C SER A 91 -25.28 -18.70 8.65
N GLU A 92 -26.05 -19.66 9.16
CA GLU A 92 -25.62 -20.48 10.30
C GLU A 92 -24.37 -21.31 9.95
N PRO A 93 -23.44 -21.53 10.91
CA PRO A 93 -22.32 -22.42 10.68
C PRO A 93 -22.82 -23.85 10.47
N ALA A 94 -22.60 -24.40 9.28
CA ALA A 94 -22.81 -25.81 9.03
C ALA A 94 -21.96 -26.62 10.03
N GLN A 95 -22.62 -27.37 10.91
CA GLN A 95 -21.94 -28.37 11.74
C GLN A 95 -21.16 -29.30 10.82
N ALA A 96 -19.87 -29.43 11.08
CA ALA A 96 -19.00 -30.35 10.36
C ALA A 96 -19.54 -31.78 10.52
N ALA A 97 -20.22 -32.28 9.50
CA ALA A 97 -20.57 -33.68 9.41
C ALA A 97 -19.29 -34.46 9.13
N VAL A 98 -18.76 -35.09 10.18
CA VAL A 98 -17.76 -36.15 10.08
C VAL A 98 -18.40 -37.30 9.31
N VAL A 99 -17.99 -37.49 8.05
CA VAL A 99 -18.28 -38.72 7.31
C VAL A 99 -16.96 -39.47 7.12
N LEU A 100 -16.74 -40.42 8.02
CA LEU A 100 -15.87 -41.58 7.79
C LEU A 100 -16.61 -42.53 6.85
N VAL A 101 -16.08 -42.81 5.65
CA VAL A 101 -16.13 -44.15 5.02
C VAL A 101 -14.98 -44.32 4.01
N GLU A 102 -14.09 -45.27 4.37
CA GLU A 102 -13.38 -46.32 3.63
C GLU A 102 -13.01 -46.21 2.14
N VAL A 103 -11.76 -46.60 1.89
CA VAL A 103 -11.08 -46.84 0.60
C VAL A 103 -11.51 -48.19 0.02
N PRO A 104 -11.66 -48.31 -1.30
CA PRO A 104 -10.88 -49.33 -2.01
C PRO A 104 -10.19 -48.82 -3.28
N ALA A 105 -9.19 -49.61 -3.67
CA ALA A 105 -8.07 -49.32 -4.56
C ALA A 105 -8.33 -49.48 -6.07
N GLU A 106 -7.43 -48.85 -6.85
CA GLU A 106 -7.02 -49.07 -8.25
C GLU A 106 -8.12 -48.90 -9.33
N VAL A 107 -7.87 -48.25 -10.47
CA VAL A 107 -6.89 -48.59 -11.50
C VAL A 107 -6.45 -47.35 -12.30
N SER A 108 -5.15 -47.34 -12.65
CA SER A 108 -4.43 -46.55 -13.65
C SER A 108 -5.17 -46.33 -14.99
N GLU A 109 -5.10 -45.12 -15.56
CA GLU A 109 -4.59 -44.92 -16.94
C GLU A 109 -4.49 -43.41 -17.31
N GLN A 110 -3.25 -42.97 -17.53
CA GLN A 110 -2.86 -41.91 -18.48
C GLN A 110 -2.07 -42.64 -19.58
N PRO A 111 -1.73 -42.06 -20.75
CA PRO A 111 -2.01 -40.71 -21.28
C PRO A 111 -2.38 -40.70 -22.79
N ALA A 112 -2.73 -39.54 -23.37
CA ALA A 112 -2.38 -39.20 -24.77
C ALA A 112 -2.70 -37.74 -25.13
N ALA A 113 -1.64 -36.96 -25.39
CA ALA A 113 -1.57 -35.96 -26.46
C ALA A 113 -0.71 -36.61 -27.59
N PRO A 114 -0.68 -36.17 -28.87
CA PRO A 114 -0.50 -34.76 -29.26
C PRO A 114 -1.04 -34.27 -30.65
N GLU A 115 -0.94 -32.94 -30.85
CA GLU A 115 -0.56 -32.20 -32.10
C GLU A 115 -1.51 -32.14 -33.33
N PRO A 116 -1.26 -31.24 -34.33
CA PRO A 116 -1.08 -29.77 -34.33
C PRO A 116 -1.93 -29.11 -35.48
N VAL A 117 -1.59 -27.87 -35.91
CA VAL A 117 -1.78 -27.19 -37.25
C VAL A 117 -2.06 -25.68 -37.00
N ALA A 118 -1.05 -24.79 -37.10
CA ALA A 118 -0.66 -23.95 -38.26
C ALA A 118 -1.77 -22.98 -38.74
N SER A 119 -1.57 -21.72 -39.19
CA SER A 119 -0.47 -20.75 -39.27
C SER A 119 -1.05 -19.52 -40.00
N ALA A 120 -0.86 -18.29 -39.48
CA ALA A 120 -0.69 -16.99 -40.20
C ALA A 120 -1.76 -16.54 -41.26
N PRO A 121 -1.82 -15.26 -41.73
CA PRO A 121 -0.79 -14.22 -41.67
C PRO A 121 -1.23 -12.79 -41.30
N ALA A 122 -0.20 -11.95 -41.25
CA ALA A 122 -0.17 -10.53 -40.93
C ALA A 122 -0.73 -9.60 -42.03
N ALA A 123 -1.15 -8.41 -41.61
CA ALA A 123 -1.11 -7.14 -42.35
C ALA A 123 -1.13 -6.02 -41.28
N ALA A 124 -0.08 -5.23 -41.07
CA ALA A 124 0.48 -4.16 -41.90
C ALA A 124 0.24 -2.80 -41.19
N SER A 125 1.35 -2.18 -40.81
CA SER A 125 1.45 -0.93 -40.05
C SER A 125 1.31 0.32 -40.92
N GLN A 126 1.07 1.46 -40.23
CA GLN A 126 1.57 2.85 -40.43
C GLN A 126 0.44 3.92 -40.42
N PRO A 127 0.73 5.22 -40.17
CA PRO A 127 1.54 5.80 -39.07
C PRO A 127 0.95 7.10 -38.44
N ALA A 128 1.46 7.42 -37.25
CA ALA A 128 1.74 8.73 -36.63
C ALA A 128 0.77 9.93 -36.74
N ALA A 129 0.40 10.48 -35.58
CA ALA A 129 0.18 11.92 -35.39
C ALA A 129 0.84 12.39 -34.07
N HIS A 130 1.75 13.37 -34.20
CA HIS A 130 2.48 14.02 -33.13
C HIS A 130 1.55 14.69 -32.11
N GLN A 131 1.71 14.38 -30.82
CA GLN A 131 1.25 15.23 -29.74
C GLN A 131 2.45 15.97 -29.16
N THR A 132 2.42 17.30 -29.33
CA THR A 132 3.39 18.25 -28.81
C THR A 132 3.25 18.39 -27.31
N LEU A 133 4.35 18.14 -26.59
CA LEU A 133 4.46 18.35 -25.14
C LEU A 133 4.30 19.84 -24.81
N PRO A 134 3.47 20.23 -23.81
CA PRO A 134 3.47 21.59 -23.32
C PRO A 134 4.76 21.89 -22.54
N LYS A 135 5.33 23.05 -22.87
CA LYS A 135 6.46 23.73 -22.20
C LYS A 135 6.40 23.65 -20.67
N VAL A 136 7.52 23.27 -20.07
CA VAL A 136 7.83 23.37 -18.63
C VAL A 136 7.64 24.82 -18.16
N ALA A 137 6.82 25.00 -17.12
CA ALA A 137 6.66 26.27 -16.41
C ALA A 137 7.82 26.49 -15.40
N PRO A 138 8.23 27.74 -15.14
CA PRO A 138 9.37 28.05 -14.27
C PRO A 138 9.06 27.85 -12.77
N ALA A 139 10.12 27.69 -11.97
CA ALA A 139 10.17 27.34 -10.54
C ALA A 139 9.00 27.85 -9.68
N SER A 140 8.26 26.92 -9.06
CA SER A 140 7.07 27.25 -8.26
C SER A 140 7.45 27.87 -6.92
N ARG A 141 6.98 29.10 -6.68
CA ARG A 141 6.87 29.69 -5.34
C ARG A 141 6.04 28.73 -4.46
N VAL A 142 6.57 28.35 -3.29
CA VAL A 142 5.87 27.48 -2.33
C VAL A 142 4.47 28.05 -2.07
N PRO A 143 3.39 27.26 -2.28
CA PRO A 143 2.03 27.73 -2.05
C PRO A 143 1.80 28.26 -0.64
N LYS A 144 0.88 29.22 -0.49
CA LYS A 144 0.57 29.81 0.81
C LYS A 144 0.12 28.77 1.85
N TRP A 145 -0.69 27.80 1.44
CA TRP A 145 -1.19 26.74 2.33
C TRP A 145 -0.04 25.92 2.93
N GLU A 146 1.00 25.66 2.13
CA GLU A 146 2.15 24.87 2.53
C GLU A 146 3.01 25.63 3.53
N LEU A 147 3.25 26.94 3.29
CA LEU A 147 3.90 27.80 4.26
C LEU A 147 3.14 27.88 5.59
N THR A 148 1.80 28.02 5.54
CA THR A 148 0.97 28.04 6.76
C THR A 148 1.05 26.73 7.54
N ALA A 149 1.00 25.58 6.85
CA ALA A 149 1.14 24.27 7.47
C ALA A 149 2.55 24.07 8.09
N ILE A 150 3.60 24.47 7.37
CA ILE A 150 4.99 24.43 7.89
C ILE A 150 5.13 25.30 9.14
N ASP A 151 4.61 26.53 9.12
CA ASP A 151 4.65 27.43 10.27
C ASP A 151 3.90 26.86 11.49
N GLN A 152 2.73 26.25 11.26
CA GLN A 152 1.94 25.60 12.31
C GLN A 152 2.70 24.43 12.96
N VAL A 153 3.29 23.56 12.14
CA VAL A 153 4.12 22.43 12.62
C VAL A 153 5.32 22.95 13.41
N HIS A 154 6.00 23.97 12.89
CA HIS A 154 7.17 24.57 13.52
C HIS A 154 6.86 25.13 14.91
N GLU A 155 5.77 25.89 15.04
CA GLU A 155 5.36 26.46 16.32
C GLU A 155 4.83 25.39 17.28
N ALA A 156 4.17 24.33 16.79
CA ALA A 156 3.77 23.20 17.60
C ALA A 156 4.99 22.44 18.15
N ILE A 157 6.00 22.14 17.33
CA ILE A 157 7.23 21.49 17.80
C ILE A 157 7.84 22.29 18.95
N LYS A 158 8.04 23.61 18.78
CA LYS A 158 8.55 24.48 19.85
C LYS A 158 7.71 24.43 21.12
N ARG A 159 6.39 24.43 20.99
CA ARG A 159 5.44 24.38 22.12
C ARG A 159 5.56 23.07 22.89
N TYR A 160 5.68 21.94 22.19
CA TYR A 160 5.65 20.61 22.80
C TYR A 160 7.01 20.04 23.21
N LEU A 161 8.14 20.69 22.88
CA LEU A 161 9.46 20.28 23.37
C LEU A 161 9.50 20.12 24.91
N LYS A 162 9.12 21.17 25.66
CA LYS A 162 9.14 21.13 27.14
C LYS A 162 8.17 20.08 27.73
N PRO A 163 6.91 19.98 27.27
CA PRO A 163 6.03 18.87 27.66
C PRO A 163 6.65 17.49 27.42
N LEU A 164 7.23 17.23 26.26
CA LEU A 164 7.86 15.95 25.92
C LEU A 164 9.07 15.66 26.82
N GLU A 165 9.91 16.67 27.11
CA GLU A 165 11.01 16.54 28.07
C GLU A 165 10.50 16.19 29.48
N ALA A 166 9.42 16.83 29.92
CA ALA A 166 8.81 16.55 31.23
C ALA A 166 8.22 15.14 31.30
N LEU A 167 7.57 14.66 30.23
CA LEU A 167 7.10 13.28 30.14
C LEU A 167 8.28 12.29 30.21
N ARG A 168 9.35 12.56 29.46
CA ARG A 168 10.55 11.72 29.45
C ARG A 168 11.23 11.68 30.82
N ALA A 169 11.33 12.82 31.49
CA ALA A 169 11.98 12.94 32.81
C ALA A 169 11.27 12.13 33.89
N ARG A 170 9.94 11.98 33.80
CA ARG A 170 9.14 11.22 34.77
C ARG A 170 8.78 9.80 34.33
N ASP A 171 9.30 9.34 33.18
CA ASP A 171 8.90 8.09 32.53
C ASP A 171 7.37 7.91 32.44
N ALA A 172 6.70 8.92 31.88
CA ALA A 172 5.25 8.94 31.78
C ALA A 172 4.71 7.72 31.01
N ASN A 173 3.55 7.20 31.43
CA ASN A 173 2.94 6.04 30.78
C ASN A 173 2.44 6.36 29.35
N GLU A 174 1.99 5.31 28.64
CA GLU A 174 1.47 5.44 27.28
C GLU A 174 0.26 6.37 27.18
N GLY A 175 -0.66 6.36 28.17
CA GLY A 175 -1.82 7.25 28.19
C GLY A 175 -1.45 8.73 28.29
N ASP A 176 -0.51 9.08 29.17
CA ASP A 176 0.02 10.44 29.31
C ASP A 176 0.76 10.88 28.03
N THR A 177 1.49 9.96 27.40
CA THR A 177 2.18 10.23 26.13
C THR A 177 1.16 10.45 25.00
N ARG A 178 0.11 9.65 24.96
CA ARG A 178 -1.01 9.77 24.02
C ARG A 178 -1.70 11.13 24.14
N MET A 179 -1.82 11.72 25.33
CA MET A 179 -2.37 13.07 25.49
C MET A 179 -1.57 14.12 24.71
N VAL A 180 -0.25 14.17 24.89
CA VAL A 180 0.61 15.12 24.17
C VAL A 180 0.62 14.84 22.66
N VAL A 181 0.60 13.57 22.26
CA VAL A 181 0.48 13.19 20.84
C VAL A 181 -0.85 13.67 20.26
N THR A 182 -1.95 13.56 20.99
CA THR A 182 -3.26 14.06 20.55
C THR A 182 -3.21 15.56 20.30
N ASP A 183 -2.60 16.31 21.21
CA ASP A 183 -2.48 17.76 21.08
C ASP A 183 -1.57 18.13 19.89
N MET A 184 -0.48 17.39 19.68
CA MET A 184 0.35 17.56 18.48
C MET A 184 -0.40 17.27 17.18
N LEU A 185 -1.22 16.20 17.15
CA LEU A 185 -2.06 15.87 15.99
C LEU A 185 -3.08 16.99 15.72
N CYS A 186 -3.75 17.49 16.75
CA CYS A 186 -4.80 18.49 16.58
C CYS A 186 -4.24 19.89 16.31
N GLU A 187 -3.33 20.37 17.17
CA GLU A 187 -2.82 21.74 17.11
C GLU A 187 -1.67 21.90 16.12
N GLY A 188 -0.84 20.87 15.94
CA GLY A 188 0.35 20.92 15.09
C GLY A 188 0.14 20.38 13.68
N LEU A 189 -0.71 19.36 13.53
CA LEU A 189 -0.94 18.69 12.25
C LEU A 189 -2.34 18.95 11.66
N ASP A 190 -3.12 19.82 12.33
CA ASP A 190 -4.42 20.35 11.89
C ASP A 190 -5.54 19.30 11.75
N TYR A 191 -5.48 18.24 12.57
CA TYR A 191 -6.54 17.24 12.62
C TYR A 191 -7.69 17.67 13.54
N ASP A 192 -8.93 17.61 13.03
CA ASP A 192 -10.13 17.69 13.84
C ASP A 192 -10.31 16.38 14.62
N LYS A 193 -10.29 16.48 15.94
CA LYS A 193 -10.36 15.34 16.87
C LYS A 193 -11.55 14.41 16.64
N PHE A 194 -12.68 14.92 16.15
CA PHE A 194 -13.91 14.15 16.00
C PHE A 194 -14.18 13.72 14.56
N LYS A 195 -13.62 14.44 13.57
CA LYS A 195 -13.84 14.14 12.15
C LYS A 195 -12.69 13.37 11.52
N ASP A 196 -11.46 13.78 11.84
CA ASP A 196 -10.27 13.28 11.16
C ASP A 196 -9.60 12.16 11.97
N LEU A 197 -9.79 12.12 13.29
CA LEU A 197 -9.27 11.06 14.15
C LEU A 197 -10.39 10.13 14.59
N THR A 198 -10.18 8.82 14.46
CA THR A 198 -11.09 7.81 15.00
C THR A 198 -10.32 6.82 15.87
N THR A 199 -10.92 6.49 17.01
CA THR A 199 -10.46 5.42 17.92
C THR A 199 -11.36 4.18 17.79
N GLU A 200 -12.32 4.16 16.84
CA GLU A 200 -13.46 3.23 16.84
C GLU A 200 -13.15 1.83 16.30
N TYR A 201 -11.93 1.58 15.86
CA TYR A 201 -11.49 0.24 15.54
C TYR A 201 -10.92 -0.36 16.83
N MET A 202 -11.74 -0.77 17.78
CA MET A 202 -11.29 -1.53 18.96
C MET A 202 -12.13 -2.80 19.07
N VAL A 203 -11.66 -3.90 18.50
CA VAL A 203 -12.26 -5.24 18.60
C VAL A 203 -11.22 -6.27 19.04
N LYS A 204 -11.07 -6.46 20.37
CA LYS A 204 -10.13 -7.38 21.06
C LYS A 204 -8.67 -6.91 21.16
N GLN A 205 -8.39 -6.19 22.27
CA GLN A 205 -7.11 -6.02 22.98
C GLN A 205 -5.82 -5.56 22.27
N ASP A 206 -5.75 -5.46 20.94
CA ASP A 206 -4.57 -4.98 20.22
C ASP A 206 -4.97 -4.11 19.02
N PHE A 207 -5.07 -2.79 19.18
CA PHE A 207 -5.40 -1.87 18.08
C PHE A 207 -4.44 -0.71 17.98
N ALA A 208 -4.42 -0.10 16.79
CA ALA A 208 -3.85 1.21 16.56
C ALA A 208 -4.59 2.26 17.40
N ASP A 209 -3.86 3.15 18.05
CA ASP A 209 -4.45 4.25 18.83
C ASP A 209 -5.34 5.19 18.01
N TYR A 210 -4.96 5.48 16.76
CA TYR A 210 -5.73 6.35 15.87
C TYR A 210 -5.81 5.79 14.45
N GLY A 211 -6.99 5.88 13.86
CA GLY A 211 -7.17 5.95 12.42
C GLY A 211 -7.27 7.41 11.97
N VAL A 212 -6.51 7.79 10.94
CA VAL A 212 -6.54 9.12 10.33
C VAL A 212 -7.41 9.10 9.10
N ARG A 213 -8.43 9.96 9.06
CA ARG A 213 -9.33 10.16 7.94
C ARG A 213 -9.06 11.48 7.24
N ILE A 214 -8.95 11.42 5.92
CA ILE A 214 -8.92 12.60 5.04
C ILE A 214 -10.10 12.48 4.08
N ASP A 215 -10.93 13.51 4.00
CA ASP A 215 -12.13 13.52 3.17
C ASP A 215 -13.01 12.26 3.38
N LYS A 216 -13.15 11.84 4.65
CA LYS A 216 -13.88 10.64 5.13
C LYS A 216 -13.25 9.28 4.77
N GLN A 217 -12.10 9.25 4.10
CA GLN A 217 -11.38 8.02 3.78
C GLN A 217 -10.27 7.79 4.81
N LEU A 218 -10.14 6.56 5.29
CA LEU A 218 -9.04 6.16 6.17
C LEU A 218 -7.74 6.11 5.35
N VAL A 219 -6.74 6.92 5.73
CA VAL A 219 -5.48 7.06 4.97
C VAL A 219 -4.24 6.65 5.75
N ALA A 220 -4.31 6.64 7.08
CA ALA A 220 -3.20 6.21 7.91
C ALA A 220 -3.69 5.62 9.24
N PHE A 221 -2.83 4.82 9.87
CA PHE A 221 -2.97 4.44 11.27
C PHE A 221 -1.80 4.99 12.09
N ILE A 222 -2.05 5.34 13.35
CA ILE A 222 -1.04 5.83 14.28
C ILE A 222 -1.07 4.97 15.54
N GLU A 223 0.09 4.50 15.96
CA GLU A 223 0.30 3.79 17.21
C GLU A 223 1.23 4.58 18.13
N VAL A 224 0.78 4.79 19.37
CA VAL A 224 1.51 5.52 20.40
C VAL A 224 2.05 4.55 21.44
N LYS A 225 3.32 4.72 21.78
CA LYS A 225 3.99 3.99 22.86
C LYS A 225 4.37 4.93 23.99
N ARG A 226 4.75 4.34 25.13
CA ARG A 226 5.32 5.05 26.26
C ARG A 226 6.54 5.89 25.82
N ILE A 227 6.69 7.12 26.31
CA ILE A 227 7.77 8.07 25.98
C ILE A 227 9.20 7.49 26.04
N SER A 228 9.48 6.56 26.96
CA SER A 228 10.80 5.92 27.13
C SER A 228 10.98 4.65 26.28
N GLN A 229 9.91 4.15 25.66
CA GLN A 229 9.93 2.90 24.92
C GLN A 229 10.57 3.13 23.55
N LYS A 230 11.63 2.37 23.25
CA LYS A 230 12.25 2.35 21.93
C LYS A 230 11.31 1.69 20.92
N LEU A 231 11.02 2.42 19.85
CA LEU A 231 10.18 1.95 18.76
C LEU A 231 10.88 0.81 17.99
N ASN A 232 10.12 -0.21 17.61
CA ASN A 232 10.64 -1.40 16.94
C ASN A 232 9.56 -2.09 16.09
N GLU A 233 9.98 -3.05 15.26
CA GLU A 233 9.12 -3.78 14.33
C GLU A 233 7.97 -4.55 15.01
N ARG A 234 8.12 -4.97 16.28
CA ARG A 234 7.02 -5.66 17.00
C ARG A 234 5.84 -4.72 17.21
N HIS A 235 6.10 -3.45 17.49
CA HIS A 235 5.04 -2.45 17.61
C HIS A 235 4.40 -2.18 16.24
N LEU A 236 5.21 -2.12 15.19
CA LEU A 236 4.71 -1.92 13.82
C LEU A 236 3.77 -3.06 13.38
N ARG A 237 4.05 -4.31 13.76
CA ARG A 237 3.18 -5.45 13.45
C ARG A 237 1.75 -5.30 13.96
N GLN A 238 1.53 -4.58 15.07
CA GLN A 238 0.18 -4.32 15.59
C GLN A 238 -0.64 -3.48 14.61
N VAL A 239 0.00 -2.53 13.93
CA VAL A 239 -0.66 -1.63 12.96
C VAL A 239 -0.71 -2.25 11.56
N LEU A 240 0.31 -3.03 11.20
CA LEU A 240 0.46 -3.64 9.88
C LEU A 240 -0.73 -4.52 9.50
N MET A 241 -1.24 -5.34 10.43
CA MET A 241 -2.37 -6.23 10.15
C MET A 241 -3.61 -5.43 9.72
N TYR A 242 -3.89 -4.32 10.40
CA TYR A 242 -5.02 -3.45 10.07
C TYR A 242 -4.80 -2.69 8.77
N ALA A 243 -3.58 -2.21 8.54
CA ALA A 243 -3.21 -1.56 7.29
C ALA A 243 -3.43 -2.49 6.09
N VAL A 244 -3.06 -3.76 6.21
CA VAL A 244 -3.33 -4.79 5.19
C VAL A 244 -4.84 -5.03 5.04
N ASN A 245 -5.55 -5.30 6.13
CA ASN A 245 -6.99 -5.64 6.09
C ASN A 245 -7.86 -4.50 5.53
N GLU A 246 -7.54 -3.25 5.89
CA GLU A 246 -8.27 -2.06 5.43
C GLU A 246 -7.75 -1.50 4.10
N GLY A 247 -6.61 -1.99 3.59
CA GLY A 247 -5.98 -1.47 2.38
C GLY A 247 -5.44 -0.04 2.56
N VAL A 248 -4.89 0.26 3.74
CA VAL A 248 -4.35 1.57 4.11
C VAL A 248 -2.84 1.57 3.93
N GLU A 249 -2.32 2.53 3.17
CA GLU A 249 -0.91 2.59 2.76
C GLU A 249 0.01 3.14 3.86
N TRP A 250 -0.48 3.93 4.80
CA TRP A 250 0.38 4.65 5.76
C TRP A 250 0.22 4.18 7.19
N MET A 251 1.35 4.00 7.87
CA MET A 251 1.40 3.68 9.30
C MET A 251 2.40 4.59 9.99
N VAL A 252 2.04 5.10 11.16
CA VAL A 252 2.90 5.94 11.99
C VAL A 252 3.09 5.26 13.33
N LEU A 253 4.33 5.15 13.77
CA LEU A 253 4.67 4.68 15.10
C LEU A 253 5.36 5.82 15.84
N THR A 254 4.89 6.15 17.05
CA THR A 254 5.45 7.25 17.83
C THR A 254 5.50 6.94 19.31
N ASN A 255 6.45 7.53 20.02
CA ASN A 255 6.41 7.63 21.48
C ASN A 255 6.32 9.11 21.93
N GLY A 256 5.80 9.98 21.07
CA GLY A 256 5.77 11.43 21.27
C GLY A 256 7.09 12.13 20.92
N ALA A 257 8.23 11.59 21.35
CA ALA A 257 9.55 12.16 21.01
C ALA A 257 9.99 11.74 19.61
N VAL A 258 9.95 10.44 19.31
CA VAL A 258 10.32 9.87 18.01
C VAL A 258 9.05 9.59 17.21
N TRP A 259 9.06 9.96 15.93
CA TRP A 259 8.00 9.68 14.97
C TRP A 259 8.59 8.94 13.78
N GLN A 260 8.06 7.76 13.49
CA GLN A 260 8.44 6.93 12.35
C GLN A 260 7.24 6.78 11.43
N ALA A 261 7.41 7.10 10.14
CA ALA A 261 6.39 6.87 9.12
C ALA A 261 6.80 5.71 8.22
N TYR A 262 5.85 4.80 7.98
CA TYR A 262 6.02 3.62 7.16
C TYR A 262 5.00 3.60 6.03
N HIS A 263 5.45 3.18 4.85
CA HIS A 263 4.60 2.93 3.70
C HIS A 263 4.42 1.41 3.53
N LEU A 264 3.17 0.98 3.39
CA LEU A 264 2.78 -0.38 3.03
C LEU A 264 2.46 -0.41 1.54
N THR A 265 3.31 -1.11 0.78
CA THR A 265 3.02 -1.45 -0.60
C THR A 265 2.30 -2.80 -0.61
N GLY A 266 1.07 -2.82 -1.13
CA GLY A 266 0.31 -4.04 -1.29
C GLY A 266 0.90 -5.00 -2.32
N GLY A 267 0.36 -6.22 -2.33
CA GLY A 267 0.89 -7.36 -3.08
C GLY A 267 1.13 -8.57 -2.19
N LEU A 268 1.62 -9.65 -2.78
CA LEU A 268 1.94 -10.89 -2.09
C LEU A 268 3.39 -11.28 -2.42
N PRO A 269 4.35 -11.09 -1.49
CA PRO A 269 4.19 -10.56 -0.14
C PRO A 269 4.00 -9.02 -0.10
N VAL A 270 3.39 -8.52 0.97
CA VAL A 270 3.35 -7.08 1.25
C VAL A 270 4.74 -6.57 1.60
N VAL A 271 5.06 -5.33 1.19
CA VAL A 271 6.35 -4.69 1.47
C VAL A 271 6.14 -3.48 2.36
N VAL A 272 6.96 -3.36 3.41
CA VAL A 272 6.90 -2.25 4.37
C VAL A 272 8.21 -1.48 4.35
N ASP A 273 8.13 -0.20 4.02
CA ASP A 273 9.29 0.70 3.93
C ASP A 273 9.21 1.77 5.01
N MET A 274 10.28 1.98 5.77
CA MET A 274 10.39 3.14 6.65
C MET A 274 10.72 4.38 5.81
N VAL A 275 9.76 5.29 5.68
CA VAL A 275 9.89 6.47 4.83
C VAL A 275 10.67 7.58 5.53
N PHE A 276 10.48 7.80 6.83
CA PHE A 276 11.35 8.66 7.62
C PHE A 276 11.24 8.35 9.12
N GLU A 277 12.23 8.84 9.86
CA GLU A 277 12.24 8.91 11.32
C GLU A 277 12.68 10.32 11.74
N VAL A 278 12.01 10.89 12.74
CA VAL A 278 12.40 12.16 13.36
C VAL A 278 12.31 12.07 14.88
N ASP A 279 13.40 12.40 15.56
CA ASP A 279 13.44 12.58 17.02
C ASP A 279 13.32 14.07 17.35
N LEU A 280 12.16 14.48 17.87
CA LEU A 280 11.87 15.86 18.27
C LEU A 280 12.76 16.34 19.43
N LEU A 281 13.22 15.43 20.29
CA LEU A 281 14.17 15.71 21.38
C LEU A 281 15.63 15.46 20.99
N GLY A 282 15.86 15.06 19.74
CA GLY A 282 17.16 14.77 19.17
C GLY A 282 17.93 16.03 18.73
N PRO A 283 19.15 15.85 18.19
CA PRO A 283 20.07 16.94 17.86
C PRO A 283 19.72 17.73 16.59
N ALA A 284 18.80 17.22 15.76
CA ALA A 284 18.37 17.91 14.54
C ALA A 284 17.80 19.30 14.84
N THR A 285 17.97 20.22 13.89
CA THR A 285 17.42 21.57 13.98
C THR A 285 15.89 21.53 13.96
N ILE A 286 15.24 22.58 14.48
CA ILE A 286 13.77 22.68 14.43
C ILE A 286 13.28 22.70 12.98
N ALA A 287 14.04 23.29 12.06
CA ALA A 287 13.69 23.33 10.63
C ALA A 287 13.66 21.92 10.02
N GLU A 288 14.69 21.10 10.24
CA GLU A 288 14.73 19.70 9.78
C GLU A 288 13.61 18.85 10.39
N LYS A 289 13.33 19.05 11.69
CA LYS A 289 12.22 18.38 12.37
C LYS A 289 10.87 18.78 11.76
N THR A 290 10.71 20.06 11.44
CA THR A 290 9.50 20.62 10.83
C THR A 290 9.27 20.03 9.44
N GLU A 291 10.32 19.93 8.61
CA GLU A 291 10.22 19.39 7.25
C GLU A 291 9.66 17.96 7.24
N LEU A 292 10.15 17.10 8.16
CA LEU A 292 9.68 15.72 8.26
C LEU A 292 8.29 15.63 8.90
N MET A 293 8.05 16.36 10.00
CA MET A 293 6.73 16.35 10.65
C MET A 293 5.62 16.94 9.76
N PHE A 294 5.95 17.92 8.90
CA PHE A 294 5.04 18.49 7.92
C PHE A 294 4.42 17.44 6.99
N LEU A 295 5.14 16.36 6.68
CA LEU A 295 4.62 15.29 5.84
C LEU A 295 3.42 14.55 6.47
N LEU A 296 3.28 14.62 7.80
CA LEU A 296 2.13 14.09 8.54
C LEU A 296 1.01 15.13 8.74
N HIS A 297 1.17 16.36 8.27
CA HIS A 297 0.14 17.39 8.37
C HIS A 297 -1.05 17.02 7.48
N LYS A 298 -2.27 17.32 7.92
CA LYS A 298 -3.52 17.00 7.22
C LYS A 298 -3.50 17.39 5.74
N GLU A 299 -3.18 18.66 5.44
CA GLU A 299 -3.06 19.15 4.06
C GLU A 299 -1.95 18.47 3.25
N ALA A 300 -0.84 18.08 3.89
CA ALA A 300 0.26 17.38 3.22
C ALA A 300 -0.15 15.96 2.81
N LEU A 301 -0.85 15.23 3.70
CA LEU A 301 -1.43 13.93 3.38
C LEU A 301 -2.50 14.04 2.29
N LYS A 302 -3.41 15.01 2.40
CA LYS A 302 -4.45 15.27 1.40
C LYS A 302 -3.87 15.49 0.01
N ARG A 303 -2.71 16.14 -0.07
CA ARG A 303 -1.99 16.46 -1.31
C ARG A 303 -0.90 15.45 -1.66
N ARG A 304 -0.80 14.32 -0.93
CA ARG A 304 0.13 13.22 -1.19
C ARG A 304 1.62 13.64 -1.18
N ARG A 305 1.99 14.63 -0.35
CA ARG A 305 3.38 15.05 -0.19
C ARG A 305 4.27 13.94 0.36
N ILE A 306 3.73 13.12 1.26
CA ILE A 306 4.45 11.97 1.80
C ILE A 306 4.65 10.86 0.74
N ASP A 307 3.69 10.67 -0.19
CA ASP A 307 3.85 9.79 -1.34
C ASP A 307 4.97 10.25 -2.27
N GLU A 308 5.13 11.56 -2.48
CA GLU A 308 6.23 12.13 -3.29
C GLU A 308 7.59 11.79 -2.67
N LEU A 309 7.74 11.96 -1.35
CA LEU A 309 8.98 11.59 -0.65
C LEU A 309 9.22 10.08 -0.75
N TRP A 310 8.21 9.25 -0.50
CA TRP A 310 8.35 7.80 -0.59
C TRP A 310 8.73 7.35 -1.99
N ARG A 311 8.05 7.83 -3.04
CA ARG A 311 8.37 7.49 -4.43
C ARG A 311 9.79 7.90 -4.80
N HIS A 312 10.22 9.09 -4.37
CA HIS A 312 11.59 9.53 -4.57
C HIS A 312 12.58 8.58 -3.87
N ARG A 313 12.35 8.26 -2.59
CA ARG A 313 13.21 7.32 -1.85
C ARG A 313 13.23 5.94 -2.49
N ALA A 314 12.07 5.38 -2.81
CA ALA A 314 11.92 4.07 -3.46
C ALA A 314 12.65 4.02 -4.81
N ALA A 315 12.59 5.09 -5.61
CA ALA A 315 13.33 5.18 -6.87
C ALA A 315 14.86 5.31 -6.70
N THR A 316 15.31 5.83 -5.56
CA THR A 316 16.73 6.03 -5.24
C THR A 316 17.30 4.99 -4.29
N GLU A 317 16.53 3.97 -3.92
CA GLU A 317 16.98 2.87 -3.06
C GLU A 317 18.02 2.01 -3.80
N PRO A 318 19.04 1.46 -3.13
CA PRO A 318 20.14 0.75 -3.79
C PRO A 318 19.69 -0.37 -4.74
N GLY A 319 18.64 -1.11 -4.41
CA GLY A 319 18.09 -2.15 -5.27
C GLY A 319 17.43 -1.58 -6.52
N ALA A 320 16.63 -0.51 -6.40
CA ALA A 320 16.00 0.15 -7.54
C ALA A 320 17.05 0.76 -8.49
N LEU A 321 18.08 1.41 -7.94
CA LEU A 321 19.20 1.91 -8.72
C LEU A 321 19.98 0.78 -9.40
N LEU A 322 20.17 -0.35 -8.72
CA LEU A 322 20.83 -1.52 -9.28
C LEU A 322 20.05 -2.09 -10.47
N ASP A 323 18.71 -2.17 -10.39
CA ASP A 323 17.88 -2.60 -11.53
C ASP A 323 18.07 -1.69 -12.75
N VAL A 324 18.16 -0.37 -12.52
CA VAL A 324 18.41 0.61 -13.58
C VAL A 324 19.81 0.41 -14.17
N ILE A 325 20.83 0.22 -13.34
CA ILE A 325 22.21 -0.04 -13.77
C ILE A 325 22.30 -1.33 -14.60
N LEU A 326 21.55 -2.36 -14.21
CA LEU A 326 21.53 -3.67 -14.86
C LEU A 326 20.53 -3.78 -16.03
N SER A 327 19.83 -2.70 -16.37
CA SER A 327 18.94 -2.67 -17.53
C SER A 327 19.71 -2.77 -18.85
N ASP A 328 19.11 -3.39 -19.86
CA ASP A 328 19.74 -3.56 -21.18
C ASP A 328 20.23 -2.23 -21.78
N ALA A 329 19.43 -1.17 -21.62
CA ALA A 329 19.77 0.16 -22.10
C ALA A 329 21.01 0.72 -21.41
N MET A 330 21.10 0.58 -20.08
CA MET A 330 22.25 1.11 -19.32
C MET A 330 23.51 0.28 -19.52
N LEU A 331 23.37 -1.06 -19.58
CA LEU A 331 24.48 -1.95 -19.88
C LEU A 331 25.05 -1.70 -21.29
N ASP A 332 24.21 -1.39 -22.28
CA ASP A 332 24.68 -1.02 -23.62
C ASP A 332 25.42 0.33 -23.65
N GLU A 333 24.95 1.33 -22.90
CA GLU A 333 25.66 2.60 -22.75
C GLU A 333 26.99 2.44 -22.01
N LEU A 334 27.03 1.66 -20.92
CA LEU A 334 28.27 1.32 -20.22
C LEU A 334 29.26 0.60 -21.16
N ARG A 335 28.78 -0.34 -21.98
CA ARG A 335 29.60 -1.04 -22.98
C ARG A 335 30.21 -0.09 -24.01
N LYS A 336 29.43 0.85 -24.55
CA LYS A 336 29.92 1.88 -25.49
C LYS A 336 30.95 2.77 -24.81
N GLU A 337 30.71 3.15 -23.56
CA GLU A 337 31.59 4.02 -22.79
C GLU A 337 32.93 3.36 -22.47
N VAL A 338 32.93 2.09 -22.08
CA VAL A 338 34.15 1.29 -21.87
C VAL A 338 34.96 1.25 -23.16
N ARG A 339 34.34 0.90 -24.29
CA ARG A 339 35.03 0.86 -25.58
C ARG A 339 35.61 2.21 -25.97
N ARG A 340 34.89 3.31 -25.73
CA ARG A 340 35.34 4.67 -26.02
C ARG A 340 36.58 5.05 -25.20
N LYS A 341 36.62 4.67 -23.93
CA LYS A 341 37.71 5.02 -23.00
C LYS A 341 38.93 4.12 -23.10
N THR A 342 38.72 2.82 -23.33
CA THR A 342 39.81 1.81 -23.26
C THR A 342 40.18 1.24 -24.62
N GLY A 343 39.33 1.40 -25.64
CA GLY A 343 39.48 0.74 -26.94
C GLY A 343 39.05 -0.74 -26.94
N ILE A 344 38.71 -1.31 -25.78
CA ILE A 344 38.41 -2.75 -25.63
C ILE A 344 36.92 -3.00 -25.87
N ALA A 345 36.62 -4.03 -26.67
CA ALA A 345 35.24 -4.50 -26.85
C ALA A 345 34.84 -5.44 -25.70
N THR A 346 33.62 -5.25 -25.18
CA THR A 346 33.01 -6.10 -24.15
C THR A 346 31.53 -6.36 -24.47
N THR A 347 30.86 -7.20 -23.68
CA THR A 347 29.43 -7.53 -23.81
C THR A 347 28.62 -7.02 -22.61
N ALA A 348 27.32 -6.81 -22.81
CA ALA A 348 26.42 -6.41 -21.73
C ALA A 348 26.36 -7.48 -20.62
N GLN A 349 26.43 -8.76 -21.00
CA GLN A 349 26.45 -9.89 -20.06
C GLN A 349 27.70 -9.86 -19.17
N ALA A 350 28.89 -9.68 -19.75
CA ALA A 350 30.13 -9.61 -18.97
C ALA A 350 30.13 -8.42 -18.01
N LEU A 351 29.61 -7.26 -18.44
CA LEU A 351 29.47 -6.10 -17.55
C LEU A 351 28.46 -6.35 -16.42
N SER A 352 27.32 -6.98 -16.72
CA SER A 352 26.33 -7.36 -15.71
C SER A 352 26.91 -8.33 -14.69
N GLU A 353 27.68 -9.34 -15.13
CA GLU A 353 28.34 -10.28 -14.24
C GLU A 353 29.32 -9.55 -13.30
N VAL A 354 30.23 -8.75 -13.84
CA VAL A 354 31.21 -7.99 -13.03
C VAL A 354 30.50 -7.06 -12.04
N ILE A 355 29.46 -6.34 -12.46
CA ILE A 355 28.69 -5.46 -11.56
C ILE A 355 28.10 -6.29 -10.41
N ARG A 356 27.48 -7.43 -10.72
CA ARG A 356 26.89 -8.31 -9.70
C ARG A 356 27.95 -8.96 -8.80
N THR A 357 29.09 -9.40 -9.31
CA THR A 357 30.03 -10.20 -8.50
C THR A 357 31.10 -9.39 -7.80
N GLU A 358 31.53 -8.26 -8.39
CA GLU A 358 32.70 -7.51 -7.93
C GLU A 358 32.36 -6.12 -7.35
N ILE A 359 31.21 -5.53 -7.71
CA ILE A 359 30.85 -4.16 -7.31
C ILE A 359 29.76 -4.16 -6.23
N VAL A 360 28.72 -4.97 -6.40
CA VAL A 360 27.54 -4.94 -5.53
C VAL A 360 27.77 -5.75 -4.24
N ASP A 361 27.33 -5.23 -3.10
CA ASP A 361 27.34 -5.97 -1.83
C ASP A 361 26.56 -7.29 -1.98
N PRO A 362 27.18 -8.46 -1.67
CA PRO A 362 26.50 -9.76 -1.73
C PRO A 362 25.18 -9.82 -0.95
N LYS A 363 25.03 -9.04 0.13
CA LYS A 363 23.78 -8.96 0.90
C LYS A 363 22.65 -8.30 0.10
N LEU A 364 22.95 -7.30 -0.71
CA LEU A 364 21.95 -6.64 -1.56
C LEU A 364 21.47 -7.58 -2.66
N LEU A 365 22.38 -8.37 -3.24
CA LEU A 365 22.03 -9.39 -4.23
C LEU A 365 21.20 -10.51 -3.62
N ALA A 366 21.56 -11.01 -2.43
CA ALA A 366 20.80 -12.03 -1.73
C ALA A 366 19.38 -11.56 -1.36
N LYS A 367 19.20 -10.26 -1.11
CA LYS A 367 17.90 -9.65 -0.83
C LYS A 367 17.05 -9.51 -2.11
N ARG A 368 17.65 -9.20 -3.26
CA ARG A 368 16.93 -8.93 -4.52
C ARG A 368 16.76 -10.13 -5.46
N PHE A 369 17.74 -11.02 -5.54
CA PHE A 369 17.79 -12.14 -6.48
C PHE A 369 17.81 -13.48 -5.73
N LYS A 370 16.98 -13.60 -4.69
CA LYS A 370 16.76 -14.89 -4.04
C LYS A 370 16.31 -15.89 -5.13
N PRO A 371 16.98 -17.05 -5.28
CA PRO A 371 16.54 -18.07 -6.23
C PRO A 371 15.17 -18.63 -5.88
#